data_AF-A0A9E2E5Z6-F1
#
_entry.id   AF-A0A9E2E5Z6-F1
#
_cell.length_a   1.000
_cell.length_b   1.000
_cell.length_c   1.000
_cell.angle_alpha   90.00
_cell.angle_beta   90.00
_cell.angle_gamma   90.00
#
_symmetry.space_group_name_H-M   'P 1'
#
loop_
_entity.id
_entity.type
_entity.pdbx_description
1 polymer ?
#
loop_
_entity_poly.entity_id
_entity_poly.type
_entity_poly.pdbx_seq_one_letter_code
_entity_poly.pdbx_strand_id
1 'polypeptide(L)'
;MKNILEYTHSEARIFFLKEESYFNFDLPKYFIFQNIINTISGEIDGHQLSEYYRTYEDNSQTLRTVFPSNSEDVNYKILNNKDGKFAWRPLQLIHPAIYVSLVHKITEEKNWATIVARFKEFQQNPKIKCYSIPVESESDSSDKAETVTHWWHSIEQNSIQLALDYEYVLHTDITDCYGSIYTHSIAWAIHGKTVAKQKRRDVSLIGNNIDKHLREMSFGQTNGIPQGSVLMDFIAEMVLGYADLKLSERLKTQKLDNFHIIRYRDDYRIFTNNPQSAELITKHITIVNPIVKTTN
;
A
#
# COMPACT_ATOMS: atom_id res chain seq x y z
N MET A 1 5.66 20.17 -4.75
CA MET A 1 5.37 18.73 -4.58
C MET A 1 3.87 18.56 -4.54
N LYS A 2 3.33 17.62 -5.33
CA LYS A 2 1.88 17.35 -5.35
C LYS A 2 1.61 15.95 -4.81
N ASN A 3 0.66 15.85 -3.87
CA ASN A 3 0.30 14.57 -3.26
C ASN A 3 -0.62 13.79 -4.21
N ILE A 4 -0.42 12.47 -4.35
CA ILE A 4 -1.27 11.69 -5.28
C ILE A 4 -2.76 11.74 -4.94
N LEU A 5 -3.15 11.95 -3.69
CA LEU A 5 -4.56 12.08 -3.28
C LEU A 5 -5.23 13.36 -3.82
N GLU A 6 -4.45 14.31 -4.33
CA GLU A 6 -4.91 15.54 -4.98
C GLU A 6 -5.13 15.35 -6.49
N TYR A 7 -4.79 14.18 -7.03
CA TYR A 7 -4.85 13.90 -8.46
C TYR A 7 -6.27 13.51 -8.85
N THR A 8 -6.67 13.92 -10.05
CA THR A 8 -7.78 13.30 -10.76
C THR A 8 -7.45 11.84 -11.07
N HIS A 9 -8.47 11.04 -11.39
CA HIS A 9 -8.28 9.63 -11.71
C HIS A 9 -7.32 9.42 -12.90
N SER A 10 -7.36 10.30 -13.92
CA SER A 10 -6.46 10.27 -15.08
C SER A 10 -5.03 10.65 -14.72
N GLU A 11 -4.83 11.69 -13.93
CA GLU A 11 -3.49 12.06 -13.44
C GLU A 11 -2.89 10.93 -12.59
N ALA A 12 -3.69 10.32 -11.70
CA ALA A 12 -3.25 9.18 -10.88
C ALA A 12 -2.85 7.97 -11.75
N ARG A 13 -3.59 7.72 -12.85
CA ARG A 13 -3.24 6.70 -13.83
C ARG A 13 -1.87 6.97 -14.46
N ILE A 14 -1.64 8.20 -14.92
CA ILE A 14 -0.35 8.58 -15.51
C ILE A 14 0.77 8.36 -14.50
N PHE A 15 0.60 8.84 -13.27
CA PHE A 15 1.60 8.69 -12.21
C PHE A 15 1.97 7.22 -11.96
N PHE A 16 0.99 6.34 -11.74
CA PHE A 16 1.27 4.94 -11.44
C PHE A 16 1.80 4.14 -12.65
N LEU A 17 1.60 4.61 -13.88
CA LEU A 17 2.16 3.99 -15.09
C LEU A 17 3.57 4.49 -15.45
N LYS A 18 4.15 5.41 -14.68
CA LYS A 18 5.56 5.79 -14.82
C LYS A 18 6.47 4.63 -14.41
N GLU A 19 7.58 4.44 -15.11
CA GLU A 19 8.52 3.36 -14.81
C GLU A 19 9.11 3.46 -13.39
N GLU A 20 9.31 4.67 -12.87
CA GLU A 20 9.77 4.92 -11.50
C GLU A 20 8.72 4.54 -10.45
N SER A 21 7.44 4.55 -10.82
CA SER A 21 6.35 4.05 -9.96
C SER A 21 6.19 2.53 -10.04
N TYR A 22 6.45 1.95 -11.22
CA TYR A 22 6.42 0.52 -11.43
C TYR A 22 7.52 -0.22 -10.67
N PHE A 23 8.75 0.32 -10.65
CA PHE A 23 9.84 -0.24 -9.86
C PHE A 23 10.71 0.88 -9.27
N ASN A 24 10.69 1.03 -7.94
CA ASN A 24 11.29 2.19 -7.26
C ASN A 24 12.72 1.97 -6.77
N PHE A 25 13.38 0.89 -7.21
CA PHE A 25 14.77 0.59 -6.89
C PHE A 25 15.69 0.91 -8.06
N ASP A 26 16.90 1.38 -7.78
CA ASP A 26 17.83 1.82 -8.82
C ASP A 26 18.33 0.61 -9.61
N LEU A 27 17.98 0.57 -10.90
CA LEU A 27 18.51 -0.40 -11.86
C LEU A 27 19.48 0.27 -12.84
N PRO A 28 20.36 -0.49 -13.50
CA PRO A 28 21.17 0.03 -14.58
C PRO A 28 20.33 0.73 -15.66
N LYS A 29 20.84 1.84 -16.23
CA LYS A 29 20.11 2.73 -17.16
C LYS A 29 19.58 2.06 -18.45
N TYR A 30 20.01 0.84 -18.75
CA TYR A 30 19.54 0.08 -19.91
C TYR A 30 18.25 -0.71 -19.62
N PHE A 31 17.80 -0.78 -18.37
CA PHE A 31 16.45 -1.23 -18.04
C PHE A 31 15.48 -0.06 -18.22
N ILE A 32 14.62 -0.16 -19.23
CA ILE A 32 13.59 0.83 -19.53
C ILE A 32 12.25 0.09 -19.57
N PHE A 33 11.39 0.34 -18.59
CA PHE A 33 10.09 -0.33 -18.50
C PHE A 33 8.97 0.48 -19.17
N GLN A 34 9.19 1.77 -19.41
CA GLN A 34 8.12 2.63 -19.92
C GLN A 34 7.51 2.13 -21.23
N ASN A 35 8.34 1.59 -22.13
CA ASN A 35 7.87 1.06 -23.42
C ASN A 35 6.89 -0.11 -23.23
N ILE A 36 7.25 -1.11 -22.43
CA ILE A 36 6.39 -2.29 -22.20
C ILE A 36 5.13 -1.90 -21.43
N ILE A 37 5.22 -0.98 -20.46
CA ILE A 37 4.06 -0.47 -19.72
C ILE A 37 3.09 0.23 -20.66
N ASN A 38 3.57 1.11 -21.54
CA ASN A 38 2.75 1.84 -22.51
C ASN A 38 2.08 0.88 -23.51
N THR A 39 2.84 -0.06 -24.07
CA THR A 39 2.29 -1.07 -25.00
C THR A 39 1.18 -1.86 -24.33
N ILE A 40 1.43 -2.42 -23.14
CA ILE A 40 0.42 -3.19 -22.42
C ILE A 40 -0.78 -2.33 -22.07
N SER A 41 -0.57 -1.11 -21.56
CA SER A 41 -1.65 -0.20 -21.21
C SER A 41 -2.54 0.16 -22.39
N GLY A 42 -2.01 0.22 -23.61
CA GLY A 42 -2.82 0.40 -24.81
C GLY A 42 -3.60 -0.86 -25.17
N GLU A 43 -2.95 -2.03 -25.12
CA GLU A 43 -3.55 -3.31 -25.49
C GLU A 43 -4.70 -3.74 -24.57
N ILE A 44 -4.58 -3.50 -23.26
CA ILE A 44 -5.57 -3.96 -22.27
C ILE A 44 -6.63 -2.91 -21.90
N ASP A 45 -6.57 -1.70 -22.47
CA ASP A 45 -7.54 -0.64 -22.15
C ASP A 45 -8.95 -1.07 -22.56
N GLY A 46 -9.89 -1.00 -21.62
CA GLY A 46 -11.27 -1.45 -21.83
C GLY A 46 -11.48 -2.98 -21.82
N HIS A 47 -10.42 -3.78 -21.68
CA HIS A 47 -10.48 -5.25 -21.63
C HIS A 47 -10.22 -5.79 -20.21
N GLN A 48 -10.79 -6.95 -19.90
CA GLN A 48 -10.42 -7.67 -18.67
C GLN A 48 -9.15 -8.48 -18.91
N LEU A 49 -8.21 -8.44 -17.96
CA LEU A 49 -6.97 -9.22 -18.06
C LEU A 49 -7.21 -10.73 -18.29
N SER A 50 -8.32 -11.27 -17.79
CA SER A 50 -8.71 -12.67 -17.98
C SER A 50 -8.96 -13.06 -19.44
N GLU A 51 -9.22 -12.09 -20.33
CA GLU A 51 -9.36 -12.33 -21.77
C GLU A 51 -8.04 -12.78 -22.41
N TYR A 52 -6.90 -12.45 -21.80
CA TYR A 52 -5.56 -12.81 -22.26
C TYR A 52 -5.00 -14.07 -21.59
N TYR A 53 -5.79 -14.73 -20.73
CA TYR A 53 -5.32 -15.95 -20.05
C TYR A 53 -5.24 -17.10 -21.04
N ARG A 54 -4.12 -17.83 -20.99
CA ARG A 54 -3.91 -19.01 -21.81
C ARG A 54 -4.98 -20.06 -21.52
N THR A 55 -5.58 -20.58 -22.57
CA THR A 55 -6.47 -21.75 -22.51
C THR A 55 -5.82 -22.97 -23.16
N TYR A 56 -6.12 -24.16 -22.66
CA TYR A 56 -5.68 -25.43 -23.25
C TYR A 56 -6.73 -26.51 -23.02
N GLU A 57 -6.76 -27.53 -23.88
CA GLU A 57 -7.59 -28.72 -23.66
C GLU A 57 -6.84 -29.74 -22.81
N ASP A 58 -7.49 -30.24 -21.76
CA ASP A 58 -6.94 -31.34 -20.97
C ASP A 58 -7.18 -32.71 -21.64
N ASN A 59 -6.62 -33.77 -21.07
CA ASN A 59 -6.76 -35.14 -21.60
C ASN A 59 -8.22 -35.63 -21.67
N SER A 60 -9.16 -34.92 -21.03
CA SER A 60 -10.60 -35.18 -21.09
C SER A 60 -11.34 -34.30 -22.11
N GLN A 61 -10.62 -33.61 -23.01
CA GLN A 61 -11.15 -32.65 -23.99
C GLN A 61 -11.91 -31.48 -23.34
N THR A 62 -11.62 -31.19 -22.06
CA THR A 62 -12.22 -30.05 -21.36
C THR A 62 -11.30 -28.84 -21.51
N LEU A 63 -11.85 -27.70 -21.94
CA LEU A 63 -11.11 -26.43 -22.01
C LEU A 63 -10.82 -25.92 -20.60
N ARG A 64 -9.54 -25.72 -20.28
CA ARG A 64 -9.04 -25.18 -19.01
C ARG A 64 -8.33 -23.86 -19.24
N THR A 65 -8.49 -22.95 -18.29
CA THR A 65 -7.79 -21.66 -18.25
C THR A 65 -6.65 -21.72 -17.24
N VAL A 66 -5.47 -21.23 -17.62
CA VAL A 66 -4.34 -21.04 -16.71
C VAL A 66 -4.52 -19.70 -16.01
N PHE A 67 -4.86 -19.75 -14.72
CA PHE A 67 -4.96 -18.54 -13.90
C PHE A 67 -3.57 -18.17 -13.36
N PRO A 68 -3.20 -16.87 -13.34
CA PRO A 68 -1.96 -16.43 -12.70
C PRO A 68 -1.87 -16.83 -11.23
N SER A 69 -3.01 -16.85 -10.52
CA SER A 69 -3.08 -17.33 -9.14
C SER A 69 -2.73 -18.82 -8.96
N ASN A 70 -2.61 -19.59 -10.05
CA ASN A 70 -2.23 -20.99 -10.06
C ASN A 70 -0.82 -21.21 -10.65
N SER A 71 -0.04 -20.14 -10.81
CA SER A 71 1.35 -20.20 -11.27
C SER A 71 2.30 -19.67 -10.19
N GLU A 72 3.39 -20.39 -9.96
CA GLU A 72 4.50 -19.91 -9.12
C GLU A 72 5.35 -18.90 -9.89
N ASP A 73 6.04 -18.03 -9.15
CA ASP A 73 7.01 -17.06 -9.68
C ASP A 73 6.52 -16.19 -10.85
N VAL A 74 5.23 -15.81 -10.81
CA VAL A 74 4.63 -14.81 -11.71
C VAL A 74 5.40 -13.48 -11.67
N ASN A 75 5.85 -13.09 -10.47
CA ASN A 75 6.73 -11.95 -10.27
C ASN A 75 8.19 -12.40 -10.18
N TYR A 76 9.09 -11.59 -10.71
CA TYR A 76 10.52 -11.83 -10.54
C TYR A 76 11.01 -11.27 -9.20
N LYS A 77 11.64 -12.12 -8.38
CA LYS A 77 12.10 -11.77 -7.03
C LYS A 77 13.60 -11.43 -7.03
N ILE A 78 13.94 -10.25 -6.52
CA ILE A 78 15.31 -9.78 -6.29
C ILE A 78 15.53 -9.73 -4.78
N LEU A 79 16.47 -10.53 -4.27
CA LEU A 79 16.81 -10.52 -2.86
C LEU A 79 17.85 -9.44 -2.58
N ASN A 80 17.46 -8.42 -1.82
CA ASN A 80 18.36 -7.37 -1.37
C ASN A 80 18.79 -7.62 0.07
N ASN A 81 20.06 -7.40 0.38
CA ASN A 81 20.57 -7.50 1.75
C ASN A 81 20.14 -6.26 2.53
N LYS A 82 19.38 -6.43 3.62
CA LYS A 82 18.87 -5.33 4.42
C LYS A 82 19.92 -4.83 5.42
N ASP A 83 20.48 -5.73 6.24
CA ASP A 83 21.31 -5.37 7.41
C ASP A 83 22.44 -6.39 7.74
N GLY A 84 22.90 -7.23 6.80
CA GLY A 84 24.03 -8.16 7.00
C GLY A 84 23.74 -9.63 6.68
N LYS A 85 24.33 -10.58 7.43
CA LYS A 85 24.35 -12.01 7.03
C LYS A 85 22.99 -12.72 7.00
N PHE A 86 21.96 -12.23 7.70
CA PHE A 86 20.74 -13.00 7.97
C PHE A 86 19.41 -12.31 7.64
N ALA A 87 19.42 -11.05 7.16
CA ALA A 87 18.20 -10.31 6.85
C ALA A 87 18.13 -9.96 5.36
N TRP A 88 17.25 -10.65 4.63
CA TRP A 88 17.02 -10.43 3.20
C TRP A 88 15.64 -9.82 2.98
N ARG A 89 15.57 -8.77 2.16
CA ARG A 89 14.33 -8.14 1.72
C ARG A 89 14.03 -8.54 0.28
N PRO A 90 12.92 -9.25 0.00
CA PRO A 90 12.53 -9.57 -1.36
C PRO A 90 11.89 -8.35 -2.03
N LEU A 91 12.55 -7.78 -3.03
CA LEU A 91 11.96 -6.86 -3.99
C LEU A 91 11.34 -7.67 -5.12
N GLN A 92 10.21 -7.23 -5.65
CA GLN A 92 9.48 -7.95 -6.69
C GLN A 92 9.24 -7.04 -7.89
N LEU A 93 9.76 -7.46 -9.04
CA LEU A 93 9.35 -6.92 -10.33
C LEU A 93 8.03 -7.60 -10.70
N ILE A 94 6.92 -6.88 -10.49
CA ILE A 94 5.56 -7.39 -10.67
C ILE A 94 5.31 -7.65 -12.16
N HIS A 95 4.64 -8.75 -12.52
CA HIS A 95 4.30 -9.00 -13.92
C HIS A 95 3.59 -7.78 -14.57
N PRO A 96 4.15 -7.17 -15.64
CA PRO A 96 3.66 -5.90 -16.18
C PRO A 96 2.16 -5.89 -16.50
N ALA A 97 1.61 -6.95 -17.09
CA ALA A 97 0.18 -7.04 -17.41
C ALA A 97 -0.72 -7.01 -16.16
N ILE A 98 -0.31 -7.67 -15.07
CA ILE A 98 -1.09 -7.68 -13.82
C ILE A 98 -0.98 -6.32 -13.13
N TYR A 99 0.22 -5.70 -13.15
CA TYR A 99 0.44 -4.36 -12.63
C TYR A 99 -0.43 -3.33 -13.35
N VAL A 100 -0.37 -3.27 -14.68
CA VAL A 100 -1.13 -2.30 -15.48
C VAL A 100 -2.64 -2.51 -15.31
N SER A 101 -3.12 -3.76 -15.32
CA SER A 101 -4.53 -4.08 -15.03
C SER A 101 -4.98 -3.56 -13.67
N LEU A 102 -4.15 -3.72 -12.64
CA LEU A 102 -4.43 -3.20 -11.30
C LEU A 102 -4.47 -1.66 -11.28
N VAL A 103 -3.51 -1.00 -11.93
CA VAL A 103 -3.48 0.48 -12.05
C VAL A 103 -4.74 0.98 -12.74
N HIS A 104 -5.10 0.39 -13.89
CA HIS A 104 -6.33 0.74 -14.61
C HIS A 104 -7.55 0.63 -13.70
N LYS A 105 -7.66 -0.46 -12.94
CA LYS A 105 -8.80 -0.70 -12.06
C LYS A 105 -8.88 0.28 -10.89
N ILE A 106 -7.75 0.58 -10.24
CA ILE A 106 -7.67 1.56 -9.15
C ILE A 106 -8.03 2.97 -9.63
N THR A 107 -7.66 3.29 -10.88
CA THR A 107 -7.80 4.63 -11.48
C THR A 107 -9.02 4.79 -12.38
N GLU A 108 -9.96 3.84 -12.36
CA GLU A 108 -11.32 4.10 -12.82
C GLU A 108 -11.94 5.20 -11.94
N GLU A 109 -12.63 6.17 -12.55
CA GLU A 109 -13.14 7.38 -11.89
C GLU A 109 -13.87 7.09 -10.56
N LYS A 110 -14.83 6.15 -10.58
CA LYS A 110 -15.60 5.75 -9.40
C LYS A 110 -14.73 5.11 -8.31
N ASN A 111 -13.78 4.27 -8.72
CA ASN A 111 -12.90 3.55 -7.78
C ASN A 111 -11.92 4.51 -7.12
N TRP A 112 -11.32 5.41 -7.92
CA TRP A 112 -10.41 6.43 -7.44
C TRP A 112 -11.10 7.37 -6.45
N ALA A 113 -12.30 7.86 -6.78
CA ALA A 113 -13.10 8.70 -5.89
C ALA A 113 -13.41 8.00 -4.55
N THR A 114 -13.71 6.69 -4.59
CA THR A 114 -13.93 5.88 -3.38
C THR A 114 -12.66 5.79 -2.52
N ILE A 115 -11.51 5.55 -3.14
CA ILE A 115 -10.22 5.43 -2.44
C ILE A 115 -9.83 6.76 -1.79
N VAL A 116 -9.91 7.87 -2.52
CA VAL A 116 -9.59 9.21 -2.02
C VAL A 116 -10.52 9.61 -0.88
N ALA A 117 -11.83 9.34 -1.00
CA ALA A 117 -12.79 9.57 0.09
C ALA A 117 -12.39 8.79 1.35
N ARG A 118 -11.92 7.56 1.18
CA ARG A 118 -11.52 6.73 2.32
C ARG A 118 -10.24 7.24 3.00
N PHE A 119 -9.24 7.71 2.25
CA PHE A 119 -8.06 8.35 2.84
C PHE A 119 -8.40 9.60 3.65
N LYS A 120 -9.38 10.40 3.19
CA LYS A 120 -9.89 11.54 3.97
C LYS A 120 -10.46 11.10 5.32
N GLU A 121 -11.15 9.96 5.37
CA GLU A 121 -11.64 9.38 6.63
C GLU A 121 -10.49 8.92 7.54
N PHE A 122 -9.46 8.28 6.98
CA PHE A 122 -8.29 7.84 7.73
C PHE A 122 -7.55 9.01 8.42
N GLN A 123 -7.51 10.16 7.74
CA GLN A 123 -6.76 11.33 8.17
C GLN A 123 -7.58 12.33 9.01
N GLN A 124 -8.78 11.96 9.46
CA GLN A 124 -9.66 12.84 10.25
C GLN A 124 -9.07 13.24 11.60
N ASN A 125 -8.21 12.40 12.20
CA ASN A 125 -7.59 12.70 13.48
C ASN A 125 -6.33 13.54 13.27
N PRO A 126 -6.32 14.85 13.62
CA PRO A 126 -5.16 15.70 13.40
C PRO A 126 -3.96 15.33 14.29
N LYS A 127 -4.16 14.51 15.33
CA LYS A 127 -3.08 14.04 16.22
C LYS A 127 -2.31 12.86 15.65
N ILE A 128 -2.76 12.27 14.54
CA ILE A 128 -2.06 11.18 13.84
C ILE A 128 -1.77 11.65 12.43
N LYS A 129 -0.50 11.91 12.12
CA LYS A 129 -0.05 12.44 10.83
C LYS A 129 0.77 11.39 10.09
N CYS A 130 0.28 10.98 8.92
CA CYS A 130 0.99 10.11 8.00
C CYS A 130 1.65 10.94 6.91
N TYR A 131 2.94 10.69 6.65
CA TYR A 131 3.75 11.39 5.65
C TYR A 131 4.35 10.46 4.58
N SER A 132 3.82 9.23 4.44
CA SER A 132 4.27 8.22 3.47
C SER A 132 3.38 8.08 2.24
N ILE A 133 2.36 8.93 2.10
CA ILE A 133 1.56 8.98 0.86
C ILE A 133 2.48 9.39 -0.31
N PRO A 134 2.46 8.69 -1.46
CA PRO A 134 3.31 9.02 -2.59
C PRO A 134 3.12 10.43 -3.12
N VAL A 135 4.20 10.99 -3.64
CA VAL A 135 4.33 12.38 -4.05
C VAL A 135 5.08 12.48 -5.37
N GLU A 136 4.65 13.40 -6.23
CA GLU A 136 5.34 13.73 -7.47
C GLU A 136 6.09 15.06 -7.31
N SER A 137 7.29 15.11 -7.89
CA SER A 137 8.06 16.35 -7.97
C SER A 137 7.44 17.30 -8.98
N GLU A 138 7.33 18.57 -8.59
CA GLU A 138 6.92 19.66 -9.50
C GLU A 138 8.14 20.40 -10.08
N SER A 139 9.35 19.96 -9.72
CA SER A 139 10.61 20.58 -10.14
C SER A 139 11.44 19.61 -10.98
N ASP A 140 12.60 20.04 -11.47
CA ASP A 140 13.54 19.17 -12.20
C ASP A 140 14.16 18.06 -11.32
N SER A 141 13.88 18.04 -10.01
CA SER A 141 14.29 16.96 -9.12
C SER A 141 13.47 15.69 -9.35
N SER A 142 14.07 14.52 -9.13
CA SER A 142 13.35 13.25 -9.22
C SER A 142 12.35 13.07 -8.06
N ASP A 143 11.26 12.34 -8.30
CA ASP A 143 10.26 11.99 -7.26
C ASP A 143 10.90 11.38 -6.01
N LYS A 144 11.97 10.58 -6.20
CA LYS A 144 12.74 9.99 -5.10
C LYS A 144 13.46 11.03 -4.26
N ALA A 145 14.10 12.03 -4.89
CA ALA A 145 14.75 13.12 -4.17
C ALA A 145 13.73 13.95 -3.40
N GLU A 146 12.59 14.26 -4.02
CA GLU A 146 11.50 15.02 -3.41
C GLU A 146 10.90 14.27 -2.21
N THR A 147 10.69 12.95 -2.33
CA THR A 147 10.25 12.08 -1.24
C THR A 147 11.22 12.09 -0.05
N VAL A 148 12.53 12.03 -0.30
CA VAL A 148 13.56 12.07 0.76
C VAL A 148 13.57 13.42 1.48
N THR A 149 13.50 14.52 0.71
CA THR A 149 13.43 15.88 1.27
C THR A 149 12.18 16.06 2.12
N HIS A 150 11.02 15.63 1.62
CA HIS A 150 9.77 15.68 2.36
C HIS A 150 9.82 14.83 3.62
N TRP A 151 10.39 13.61 3.57
CA TRP A 151 10.60 12.80 4.76
C TRP A 151 11.44 13.55 5.81
N TRP A 152 12.57 14.15 5.41
CA TRP A 152 13.41 14.89 6.34
C TRP A 152 12.67 16.05 7.01
N HIS A 153 11.95 16.86 6.23
CA HIS A 153 11.18 17.97 6.78
C HIS A 153 9.99 17.50 7.65
N SER A 154 9.16 16.63 7.12
CA SER A 154 7.90 16.23 7.74
C SER A 154 8.09 15.30 8.93
N ILE A 155 9.18 14.53 8.98
CA ILE A 155 9.48 13.60 10.07
C ILE A 155 10.51 14.21 11.02
N GLU A 156 11.73 14.53 10.57
CA GLU A 156 12.81 14.91 11.47
C GLU A 156 12.60 16.32 12.05
N GLN A 157 12.34 17.32 11.21
CA GLN A 157 12.14 18.69 11.71
C GLN A 157 10.87 18.81 12.55
N ASN A 158 9.79 18.14 12.15
CA ASN A 158 8.56 18.11 12.93
C ASN A 158 8.73 17.37 14.27
N SER A 159 9.54 16.31 14.31
CA SER A 159 9.87 15.64 15.59
C SER A 159 10.58 16.57 16.56
N ILE A 160 11.49 17.42 16.08
CA ILE A 160 12.17 18.44 16.90
C ILE A 160 11.16 19.47 17.42
N GLN A 161 10.23 19.91 16.57
CA GLN A 161 9.18 20.84 16.99
C GLN A 161 8.29 20.23 18.09
N LEU A 162 7.83 18.99 17.89
CA LEU A 162 7.00 18.29 18.88
C LEU A 162 7.76 18.02 20.19
N ALA A 163 9.09 17.87 20.16
CA ALA A 163 9.90 17.71 21.36
C ALA A 163 9.92 18.97 22.26
N LEU A 164 9.45 20.13 21.77
CA LEU A 164 9.24 21.32 22.61
C LEU A 164 7.93 21.24 23.41
N ASP A 165 6.94 20.51 22.90
CA ASP A 165 5.60 20.39 23.49
C ASP A 165 5.41 19.09 24.29
N TYR A 166 6.26 18.08 24.02
CA TYR A 166 6.17 16.74 24.59
C TYR A 166 7.47 16.27 25.25
N GLU A 167 7.37 15.75 26.49
CA GLU A 167 8.51 15.28 27.28
C GLU A 167 9.05 13.91 26.84
N TYR A 168 8.22 13.07 26.22
CA TYR A 168 8.57 11.70 25.84
C TYR A 168 8.26 11.43 24.37
N VAL A 169 9.17 10.71 23.70
CA VAL A 169 8.95 10.13 22.37
C VAL A 169 9.27 8.63 22.37
N LEU A 170 8.34 7.82 21.89
CA LEU A 170 8.52 6.38 21.69
C LEU A 170 8.60 6.09 20.20
N HIS A 171 9.64 5.38 19.77
CA HIS A 171 9.82 4.90 18.41
C HIS A 171 9.47 3.41 18.33
N THR A 172 8.63 3.04 17.37
CA THR A 172 8.26 1.63 17.10
C THR A 172 7.97 1.45 15.63
N ASP A 173 8.19 0.25 15.11
CA ASP A 173 7.83 -0.13 13.74
C ASP A 173 6.86 -1.32 13.72
N ILE A 174 6.40 -1.71 12.53
CA ILE A 174 5.66 -2.96 12.31
C ILE A 174 6.58 -3.96 11.64
N THR A 175 6.96 -5.01 12.38
CA THR A 175 7.77 -6.11 11.85
C THR A 175 7.15 -6.74 10.60
N ASP A 176 7.96 -6.87 9.55
CA ASP A 176 7.59 -7.47 8.25
C ASP A 176 6.23 -6.95 7.72
N CYS A 177 6.03 -5.63 7.76
CA CYS A 177 4.76 -5.00 7.40
C CYS A 177 4.19 -5.54 6.07
N TYR A 178 4.94 -5.41 4.97
CA TYR A 178 4.48 -5.82 3.64
C TYR A 178 4.27 -7.33 3.52
N GLY A 179 5.17 -8.15 4.08
CA GLY A 179 5.04 -9.62 4.07
C GLY A 179 3.89 -10.13 4.93
N SER A 180 3.49 -9.34 5.93
CA SER A 180 2.42 -9.70 6.85
C SER A 180 1.03 -9.20 6.41
N ILE A 181 0.90 -8.29 5.43
CA ILE A 181 -0.41 -7.74 5.03
C ILE A 181 -1.35 -8.86 4.57
N TYR A 182 -2.44 -9.07 5.31
CA TYR A 182 -3.53 -9.92 4.86
C TYR A 182 -4.32 -9.23 3.75
N THR A 183 -4.27 -9.75 2.53
CA THR A 183 -4.87 -9.16 1.31
C THR A 183 -6.36 -8.78 1.47
N HIS A 184 -7.17 -9.60 2.15
CA HIS A 184 -8.59 -9.26 2.41
C HIS A 184 -8.78 -8.04 3.33
N SER A 185 -7.76 -7.66 4.10
CA SER A 185 -7.82 -6.44 4.92
C SER A 185 -7.89 -5.18 4.07
N ILE A 186 -7.47 -5.22 2.80
CA ILE A 186 -7.62 -4.11 1.85
C ILE A 186 -9.10 -3.85 1.57
N ALA A 187 -9.89 -4.90 1.37
CA ALA A 187 -11.34 -4.76 1.25
C ALA A 187 -11.98 -4.22 2.54
N TRP A 188 -11.47 -4.60 3.71
CA TRP A 188 -11.94 -4.05 4.99
C TRP A 188 -11.57 -2.57 5.15
N ALA A 189 -10.38 -2.19 4.71
CA ALA A 189 -9.89 -0.83 4.74
C ALA A 189 -10.79 0.07 3.90
N ILE A 190 -11.08 -0.32 2.66
CA ILE A 190 -11.86 0.50 1.72
C ILE A 190 -13.36 0.48 2.05
N HIS A 191 -13.94 -0.70 2.27
CA HIS A 191 -15.41 -0.86 2.34
C HIS A 191 -15.96 -1.10 3.75
N GLY A 192 -15.08 -1.22 4.74
CA GLY A 192 -15.44 -1.66 6.08
C GLY A 192 -15.57 -3.18 6.19
N LYS A 193 -15.17 -3.73 7.35
CA LYS A 193 -15.11 -5.17 7.60
C LYS A 193 -16.46 -5.88 7.40
N THR A 194 -17.57 -5.27 7.80
CA THR A 194 -18.92 -5.87 7.68
C THR A 194 -19.34 -6.04 6.23
N VAL A 195 -19.28 -4.97 5.43
CA VAL A 195 -19.66 -5.00 4.01
C VAL A 195 -18.76 -5.95 3.24
N ALA A 196 -17.45 -5.85 3.44
CA ALA A 196 -16.48 -6.74 2.78
C ALA A 196 -16.69 -8.22 3.13
N LYS A 197 -17.07 -8.55 4.38
CA LYS A 197 -17.37 -9.93 4.78
C LYS A 197 -18.67 -10.47 4.18
N GLN A 198 -19.68 -9.62 3.97
CA GLN A 198 -20.96 -10.02 3.35
C GLN A 198 -20.82 -10.14 1.83
N LYS A 199 -20.03 -9.27 1.22
CA LYS A 199 -19.86 -9.14 -0.24
C LYS A 199 -18.49 -9.60 -0.73
N ARG A 200 -17.95 -10.70 -0.18
CA ARG A 200 -16.56 -11.16 -0.45
C ARG A 200 -16.25 -11.45 -1.92
N ARG A 201 -17.25 -11.83 -2.71
CA ARG A 201 -17.11 -12.19 -4.13
C ARG A 201 -17.64 -11.11 -5.07
N ASP A 202 -18.10 -9.98 -4.53
CA ASP A 202 -18.67 -8.90 -5.31
C ASP A 202 -17.55 -8.11 -6.01
N VAL A 203 -17.45 -8.28 -7.33
CA VAL A 203 -16.45 -7.61 -8.17
C VAL A 203 -16.75 -6.13 -8.39
N SER A 204 -17.89 -5.61 -7.93
CA SER A 204 -18.14 -4.16 -7.92
C SER A 204 -17.36 -3.43 -6.82
N LEU A 205 -16.86 -4.17 -5.82
CA LEU A 205 -16.04 -3.61 -4.75
C LEU A 205 -14.57 -3.55 -5.16
N ILE A 206 -14.01 -2.34 -5.28
CA ILE A 206 -12.60 -2.15 -5.66
C ILE A 206 -11.63 -2.91 -4.76
N GLY A 207 -11.83 -2.91 -3.44
CA GLY A 207 -11.00 -3.70 -2.52
C GLY A 207 -10.96 -5.20 -2.80
N ASN A 208 -12.04 -5.81 -3.32
CA ASN A 208 -12.03 -7.21 -3.76
C ASN A 208 -11.26 -7.39 -5.07
N ASN A 209 -11.26 -6.38 -5.96
CA ASN A 209 -10.45 -6.42 -7.17
C ASN A 209 -8.97 -6.30 -6.85
N ILE A 210 -8.58 -5.38 -5.95
CA ILE A 210 -7.19 -5.25 -5.49
C ILE A 210 -6.73 -6.57 -4.87
N ASP A 211 -7.53 -7.14 -3.97
CA ASP A 211 -7.27 -8.47 -3.38
C ASP A 211 -7.07 -9.56 -4.45
N LYS A 212 -7.93 -9.61 -5.47
CA LYS A 212 -7.81 -10.56 -6.58
C LYS A 212 -6.47 -10.41 -7.31
N HIS A 213 -6.09 -9.19 -7.69
CA HIS A 213 -4.82 -8.96 -8.40
C HIS A 213 -3.61 -9.34 -7.53
N LEU A 214 -3.64 -9.01 -6.24
CA LEU A 214 -2.55 -9.40 -5.32
C LEU A 214 -2.42 -10.91 -5.19
N ARG A 215 -3.53 -11.66 -5.17
CA ARG A 215 -3.52 -13.13 -5.21
C ARG A 215 -3.03 -13.68 -6.54
N GLU A 216 -3.32 -13.01 -7.64
CA GLU A 216 -2.80 -13.35 -8.98
C GLU A 216 -1.27 -13.15 -9.06
N MET A 217 -0.72 -12.18 -8.31
CA MET A 217 0.72 -11.94 -8.18
C MET A 217 1.44 -12.95 -7.26
N SER A 218 0.71 -13.70 -6.43
CA SER A 218 1.28 -14.43 -5.28
C SER A 218 0.88 -15.91 -5.24
N PHE A 219 0.62 -16.55 -6.38
CA PHE A 219 0.20 -17.96 -6.43
C PHE A 219 -1.02 -18.25 -5.53
N GLY A 220 -1.99 -17.33 -5.55
CA GLY A 220 -3.23 -17.45 -4.79
C GLY A 220 -3.09 -17.19 -3.29
N GLN A 221 -1.90 -16.85 -2.79
CA GLN A 221 -1.66 -16.61 -1.37
C GLN A 221 -2.32 -15.32 -0.90
N THR A 222 -2.79 -15.36 0.35
CA THR A 222 -3.55 -14.25 0.96
C THR A 222 -2.75 -13.42 1.96
N ASN A 223 -1.51 -13.82 2.26
CA ASN A 223 -0.62 -13.12 3.17
C ASN A 223 0.56 -12.53 2.40
N GLY A 224 0.82 -11.27 2.62
CA GLY A 224 1.86 -10.51 1.98
C GLY A 224 1.41 -9.83 0.70
N ILE A 225 2.05 -8.70 0.39
CA ILE A 225 1.96 -8.01 -0.90
C ILE A 225 3.37 -7.83 -1.49
N PRO A 226 3.49 -7.72 -2.83
CA PRO A 226 4.78 -7.42 -3.46
C PRO A 226 5.41 -6.13 -2.93
N GLN A 227 6.75 -6.06 -2.91
CA GLN A 227 7.52 -4.90 -2.45
C GLN A 227 8.36 -4.35 -3.61
N GLY A 228 8.59 -3.03 -3.64
CA GLY A 228 9.46 -2.39 -4.63
C GLY A 228 8.73 -1.62 -5.73
N SER A 229 7.44 -1.29 -5.56
CA SER A 229 6.70 -0.38 -6.43
C SER A 229 5.93 0.64 -5.61
N VAL A 230 5.75 1.84 -6.16
CA VAL A 230 5.01 2.93 -5.50
C VAL A 230 3.53 2.58 -5.35
N LEU A 231 2.97 1.80 -6.28
CA LEU A 231 1.60 1.30 -6.17
C LEU A 231 1.42 0.38 -4.96
N MET A 232 2.38 -0.50 -4.68
CA MET A 232 2.29 -1.38 -3.50
C MET A 232 2.44 -0.59 -2.20
N ASP A 233 3.31 0.43 -2.17
CA ASP A 233 3.40 1.36 -1.03
C ASP A 233 2.04 2.06 -0.79
N PHE A 234 1.39 2.53 -1.86
CA PHE A 234 0.05 3.14 -1.77
C PHE A 234 -1.03 2.18 -1.26
N ILE A 235 -1.00 0.91 -1.69
CA ILE A 235 -1.92 -0.13 -1.22
C ILE A 235 -1.66 -0.46 0.27
N ALA A 236 -0.39 -0.53 0.70
CA ALA A 236 -0.04 -0.69 2.11
C ALA A 236 -0.62 0.45 2.94
N GLU A 237 -0.54 1.69 2.44
CA GLU A 237 -1.11 2.87 3.09
C GLU A 237 -2.63 2.83 3.22
N MET A 238 -3.36 2.12 2.34
CA MET A 238 -4.80 1.90 2.55
C MET A 238 -5.05 1.10 3.84
N VAL A 239 -4.25 0.07 4.08
CA VAL A 239 -4.36 -0.81 5.26
C VAL A 239 -3.90 -0.09 6.52
N LEU A 240 -2.76 0.60 6.45
CA LEU A 240 -2.19 1.35 7.57
C LEU A 240 -3.06 2.57 7.95
N GLY A 241 -3.60 3.31 6.98
CA GLY A 241 -4.55 4.40 7.23
C GLY A 241 -5.84 3.90 7.89
N TYR A 242 -6.32 2.71 7.52
CA TYR A 242 -7.43 2.09 8.23
C TYR A 242 -7.08 1.70 9.68
N ALA A 243 -5.85 1.25 9.92
CA ALA A 243 -5.34 1.00 11.27
C ALA A 243 -5.31 2.30 12.10
N ASP A 244 -4.85 3.40 11.52
CA ASP A 244 -4.81 4.73 12.17
C ASP A 244 -6.22 5.24 12.53
N LEU A 245 -7.22 5.00 11.66
CA LEU A 245 -8.63 5.28 11.96
C LEU A 245 -9.10 4.46 13.19
N LYS A 246 -8.79 3.16 13.22
CA LYS A 246 -9.15 2.29 14.35
C LYS A 246 -8.40 2.62 15.63
N LEU A 247 -7.16 3.07 15.53
CA LEU A 247 -6.40 3.60 16.65
C LEU A 247 -7.10 4.84 17.22
N SER A 248 -7.49 5.77 16.35
CA SER A 248 -8.19 7.01 16.73
C SER A 248 -9.50 6.72 17.49
N GLU A 249 -10.33 5.80 16.99
CA GLU A 249 -11.57 5.38 17.65
C GLU A 249 -11.31 4.81 19.06
N ARG A 250 -10.26 3.99 19.22
CA ARG A 250 -9.89 3.40 20.51
C ARG A 250 -9.33 4.42 21.49
N LEU A 251 -8.42 5.29 21.05
CA LEU A 251 -7.83 6.31 21.93
C LEU A 251 -8.87 7.29 22.44
N LYS A 252 -9.84 7.68 21.59
CA LYS A 252 -11.00 8.46 22.00
C LYS A 252 -11.84 7.76 23.07
N THR A 253 -12.04 6.45 22.95
CA THR A 253 -12.77 5.65 23.94
C THR A 253 -12.04 5.57 25.29
N GLN A 254 -10.70 5.52 25.27
CA GLN A 254 -9.84 5.56 26.45
C GLN A 254 -9.66 6.98 27.02
N LYS A 255 -10.25 8.02 26.39
CA LYS A 255 -10.12 9.44 26.77
C LYS A 255 -8.65 9.90 26.81
N LEU A 256 -7.82 9.34 25.93
CA LEU A 256 -6.42 9.71 25.81
C LEU A 256 -6.32 10.83 24.78
N ASP A 257 -6.04 12.05 25.25
CA ASP A 257 -6.05 13.25 24.40
C ASP A 257 -4.71 13.97 24.31
N ASN A 258 -3.80 13.82 25.27
CA ASN A 258 -2.52 14.53 25.24
C ASN A 258 -1.42 13.69 24.56
N PHE A 259 -1.49 13.60 23.23
CA PHE A 259 -0.51 12.87 22.42
C PHE A 259 -0.42 13.43 20.99
N HIS A 260 0.69 13.13 20.32
CA HIS A 260 0.85 13.28 18.87
C HIS A 260 1.54 12.05 18.29
N ILE A 261 1.18 11.65 17.09
CA ILE A 261 1.78 10.53 16.36
C ILE A 261 2.21 11.01 14.98
N ILE A 262 3.48 10.80 14.67
CA ILE A 262 4.02 10.91 13.32
C ILE A 262 4.22 9.49 12.79
N ARG A 263 3.72 9.20 11.59
CA ARG A 263 3.92 7.92 10.90
C ARG A 263 4.56 8.12 9.53
N TYR A 264 5.52 7.27 9.22
CA TYR A 264 6.05 7.10 7.88
C TYR A 264 6.12 5.61 7.56
N ARG A 265 5.27 5.14 6.64
CA ARG A 265 5.08 3.72 6.35
C ARG A 265 4.76 2.98 7.66
N ASP A 266 5.56 1.97 8.00
CA ASP A 266 5.46 1.16 9.21
C ASP A 266 6.09 1.80 10.45
N ASP A 267 6.87 2.89 10.31
CA ASP A 267 7.52 3.58 11.42
C ASP A 267 6.58 4.56 12.12
N TYR A 268 6.46 4.45 13.45
CA TYR A 268 5.69 5.34 14.33
C TYR A 268 6.63 6.08 15.31
N ARG A 269 6.41 7.39 15.45
CA ARG A 269 6.92 8.22 16.56
C ARG A 269 5.75 8.74 17.38
N ILE A 270 5.68 8.33 18.65
CA ILE A 270 4.57 8.62 19.55
C ILE A 270 5.06 9.61 20.62
N PHE A 271 4.52 10.82 20.61
CA PHE A 271 4.86 11.92 21.50
C PHE A 271 3.81 12.04 22.61
N THR A 272 4.24 12.06 23.87
CA THR A 272 3.36 12.19 25.06
C THR A 272 4.07 12.95 26.19
N ASN A 273 3.31 13.40 27.19
CA ASN A 273 3.83 13.92 28.48
C ASN A 273 3.74 12.89 29.60
N ASN A 274 3.56 11.62 29.24
CA ASN A 274 3.42 10.52 30.18
C ASN A 274 3.86 9.22 29.49
N PRO A 275 4.89 8.53 30.00
CA PRO A 275 5.44 7.35 29.34
C PRO A 275 4.44 6.18 29.31
N GLN A 276 3.57 6.04 30.32
CA GLN A 276 2.52 5.02 30.33
C GLN A 276 1.50 5.24 29.21
N SER A 277 1.26 6.49 28.81
CA SER A 277 0.41 6.81 27.65
C SER A 277 1.03 6.34 26.34
N ALA A 278 2.35 6.49 26.18
CA ALA A 278 3.06 6.01 25.00
C ALA A 278 3.01 4.47 24.89
N GLU A 279 3.21 3.76 26.00
CA GLU A 279 3.07 2.30 26.07
C GLU A 279 1.64 1.84 25.74
N LEU A 280 0.62 2.53 26.27
CA LEU A 280 -0.78 2.22 26.01
C LEU A 280 -1.14 2.42 24.53
N ILE A 281 -0.67 3.52 23.91
CA ILE A 281 -0.84 3.76 22.47
C ILE A 281 -0.17 2.63 21.67
N THR A 282 1.06 2.28 22.02
CA THR A 282 1.81 1.19 21.35
C THR A 282 1.06 -0.14 21.44
N LYS A 283 0.53 -0.49 22.62
CA LYS A 283 -0.34 -1.65 22.79
C LYS A 283 -1.56 -1.58 21.87
N HIS A 284 -2.18 -0.41 21.72
CA HIS A 284 -3.33 -0.25 20.84
C HIS A 284 -2.98 -0.35 19.37
N ILE A 285 -1.81 0.13 18.93
CA ILE A 285 -1.29 -0.08 17.57
C ILE A 285 -1.24 -1.58 17.26
N THR A 286 -0.66 -2.40 18.17
CA THR A 286 -0.61 -3.86 18.00
C THR A 286 -2.00 -4.50 17.87
N ILE A 287 -2.99 -4.00 18.62
CA ILE A 287 -4.36 -4.55 18.61
C ILE A 287 -5.12 -4.16 17.33
N VAL A 288 -4.97 -2.94 16.85
CA VAL A 288 -5.72 -2.46 15.68
C VAL A 288 -5.10 -2.93 14.38
N ASN A 289 -3.83 -3.33 14.40
CA ASN A 289 -3.09 -3.70 13.21
C ASN A 289 -3.81 -4.81 12.42
N PRO A 290 -4.50 -4.46 11.31
CA PRO A 290 -5.33 -5.41 10.56
C PRO A 290 -4.50 -6.33 9.67
N ILE A 291 -3.17 -6.13 9.67
CA ILE A 291 -2.17 -6.90 8.95
C ILE A 291 -2.20 -8.36 9.41
N VAL A 292 -2.36 -8.62 10.72
CA VAL A 292 -2.41 -10.00 11.22
C VAL A 292 -3.85 -10.52 11.22
N LYS A 293 -4.01 -11.76 10.75
CA LYS A 293 -5.26 -12.54 10.72
C LYS A 293 -5.87 -12.59 12.13
N THR A 294 -6.66 -11.60 12.50
CA THR A 294 -7.45 -11.62 13.74
C THR A 294 -8.57 -12.63 13.54
N THR A 295 -8.30 -13.87 13.95
CA THR A 295 -9.32 -14.88 14.24
C THR A 295 -10.20 -14.32 15.35
N ASN A 296 -11.33 -13.72 14.95
CA ASN A 296 -12.51 -13.65 15.80
C ASN A 296 -13.37 -14.85 15.46
#